data_AF-A0A2K8YTX3-F1
#
_entry.id   AF-A0A2K8YTX3-F1
#
_cell.length_a   1.000
_cell.length_b   1.000
_cell.length_c   1.000
_cell.angle_alpha   90.00
_cell.angle_beta   90.00
_cell.angle_gamma   90.00
#
_symmetry.space_group_name_H-M   'P 1'
#
loop_
_entity.id
_entity.type
_entity.pdbx_description
1 polymer ?
#
loop_
_entity_poly.entity_id
_entity_poly.type
_entity_poly.pdbx_seq_one_letter_code
_entity_poly.pdbx_strand_id
1 'polypeptide(L)'
;MHPVRILLLLAGLALSLTAQAQWRLIYQSKDIVATASDTTRFFTSIESRGTLSKYLIVRSDDRQKSLVLKDAVWGYVDGNNGVWRTYEKECFLLVRYNGGWAEYVVNRLVSSGSLRTFMQPMYSRTLDSRIYASWQEAMRDVPPSFILK
;
A
#
# COMPACT_ATOMS: atom_id res chain seq x y z
N MET A 1 9.61 44.76 -6.93
CA MET A 1 9.37 43.30 -7.06
C MET A 1 10.49 42.59 -6.31
N HIS A 2 10.19 41.93 -5.19
CA HIS A 2 11.23 41.47 -4.25
C HIS A 2 11.85 40.14 -4.70
N PRO A 3 13.16 40.10 -5.03
CA PRO A 3 13.85 38.88 -5.51
C PRO A 3 13.82 37.74 -4.48
N VAL A 4 13.68 38.08 -3.19
CA VAL A 4 13.55 37.13 -2.07
C VAL A 4 12.29 36.26 -2.18
N ARG A 5 11.18 36.79 -2.71
CA ARG A 5 9.94 36.01 -2.88
C ARG A 5 10.04 34.98 -4.00
N ILE A 6 10.81 35.27 -5.05
CA ILE A 6 11.06 34.35 -6.17
C ILE A 6 11.98 33.21 -5.72
N LEU A 7 13.00 33.50 -4.90
CA LEU A 7 13.91 32.51 -4.33
C LEU A 7 13.20 31.54 -3.36
N LEU A 8 12.27 32.05 -2.54
CA LEU A 8 11.43 31.22 -1.67
C LEU A 8 10.45 30.33 -2.45
N LEU A 9 9.88 30.84 -3.55
CA LEU A 9 9.02 30.04 -4.44
C LEU A 9 9.80 28.92 -5.16
N LEU A 10 11.03 29.19 -5.61
CA LEU A 10 11.90 28.19 -6.22
C LEU A 10 12.39 27.13 -5.22
N ALA A 11 12.69 27.52 -3.98
CA ALA A 11 13.01 26.59 -2.90
C ALA A 11 11.81 25.71 -2.51
N GLY A 12 10.60 26.28 -2.48
CA GLY A 12 9.36 25.54 -2.26
C GLY A 12 9.04 24.53 -3.37
N LEU A 13 9.30 24.91 -4.64
CA LEU A 13 9.16 24.01 -5.79
C LEU A 13 10.22 22.90 -5.80
N ALA A 14 11.46 23.20 -5.43
CA ALA A 14 12.54 22.20 -5.33
C ALA A 14 12.26 21.14 -4.25
N LEU A 15 11.66 21.52 -3.12
CA LEU A 15 11.26 20.59 -2.06
C LEU A 15 10.02 19.76 -2.40
N SER A 16 9.19 20.21 -3.35
CA SER A 16 8.02 19.46 -3.83
C SER A 16 8.33 18.40 -4.88
N LEU A 17 9.55 18.39 -5.44
CA LEU A 17 9.95 17.47 -6.53
C LEU A 17 10.33 16.06 -6.06
N THR A 18 10.44 15.79 -4.76
CA THR A 18 11.04 14.54 -4.26
C THR A 18 10.08 13.54 -3.62
N ALA A 19 8.77 13.74 -3.69
CA ALA A 19 7.81 12.66 -3.44
C ALA A 19 7.29 12.12 -4.78
N GLN A 20 8.21 11.74 -5.68
CA GLN A 20 7.81 11.01 -6.88
C GLN A 20 7.16 9.70 -6.43
N ALA A 21 5.89 9.54 -6.75
CA ALA A 21 5.18 8.31 -6.47
C ALA A 21 5.87 7.16 -7.22
N GLN A 22 6.62 6.34 -6.48
CA GLN A 22 7.42 5.28 -7.05
C GLN A 22 6.75 3.94 -6.77
N TRP A 23 6.34 3.27 -7.85
CA TRP A 23 5.90 1.89 -7.78
C TRP A 23 7.02 1.04 -7.18
N ARG A 24 6.69 0.26 -6.15
CA ARG A 24 7.69 -0.53 -5.40
C ARG A 24 7.09 -1.82 -4.88
N LEU A 25 7.82 -2.92 -4.96
CA LEU A 25 7.47 -4.15 -4.25
C LEU A 25 8.00 -4.09 -2.82
N ILE A 26 7.21 -4.56 -1.87
CA ILE A 26 7.56 -4.60 -0.44
C ILE A 26 7.68 -6.08 -0.06
N TYR A 27 8.88 -6.53 0.27
CA TYR A 27 9.12 -7.93 0.63
C TYR A 27 8.81 -8.21 2.10
N GLN A 28 9.06 -7.25 2.99
CA GLN A 28 8.77 -7.35 4.42
C GLN A 28 8.02 -6.12 4.91
N SER A 29 7.13 -6.28 5.89
CA SER A 29 6.31 -5.20 6.46
C SER A 29 7.12 -4.02 7.00
N LYS A 30 8.30 -4.30 7.59
CA LYS A 30 9.22 -3.27 8.09
C LYS A 30 9.75 -2.34 6.97
N ASP A 31 9.74 -2.81 5.73
CA ASP A 31 10.27 -2.07 4.57
C ASP A 31 9.26 -1.04 4.03
N ILE A 32 8.03 -0.99 4.57
CA ILE A 32 7.04 0.03 4.21
C ILE A 32 7.61 1.44 4.47
N VAL A 33 8.27 1.61 5.62
CA VAL A 33 8.84 2.90 6.07
C VAL A 33 10.28 3.09 5.59
N ALA A 34 10.91 2.04 5.05
CA ALA A 34 12.25 2.14 4.51
C ALA A 34 12.26 3.17 3.37
N THR A 35 13.03 4.24 3.54
CA THR A 35 13.36 5.17 2.47
C THR A 35 14.12 4.37 1.43
N ALA A 36 13.59 4.30 0.21
CA ALA A 36 14.00 3.33 -0.83
C ALA A 36 15.53 3.14 -0.90
N SER A 37 16.02 2.02 -0.35
CA SER A 37 17.46 1.70 -0.37
C SER A 37 17.85 0.86 -1.58
N ASP A 38 16.92 0.52 -2.48
CA ASP A 38 17.22 -0.25 -3.68
C ASP A 38 16.23 0.06 -4.81
N THR A 39 16.51 1.12 -5.56
CA THR A 39 15.75 1.55 -6.76
C THR A 39 16.30 0.93 -8.04
N THR A 40 16.98 -0.22 -7.98
CA THR A 40 17.58 -0.87 -9.16
C THR A 40 16.54 -1.33 -10.19
N ARG A 41 15.24 -1.37 -9.84
CA ARG A 41 14.14 -1.58 -10.79
C ARG A 41 13.06 -0.52 -10.62
N PHE A 42 12.97 0.38 -11.59
CA PHE A 42 11.87 1.32 -11.69
C PHE A 42 10.67 0.61 -12.31
N PHE A 43 9.65 0.37 -11.49
CA PHE A 43 8.38 -0.14 -12.00
C PHE A 43 7.52 1.02 -12.51
N THR A 44 6.80 0.78 -13.58
CA THR A 44 5.84 1.72 -14.18
C THR A 44 4.40 1.38 -13.83
N SER A 45 4.13 0.11 -13.46
CA SER A 45 2.83 -0.33 -12.96
C SER A 45 2.94 -1.63 -12.19
N ILE A 46 2.13 -1.78 -11.15
CA ILE A 46 1.87 -3.04 -10.44
C ILE A 46 0.36 -3.27 -10.43
N GLU A 47 -0.09 -4.33 -11.09
CA GLU A 47 -1.51 -4.67 -11.19
C GLU A 47 -1.81 -5.96 -10.43
N SER A 48 -2.81 -5.91 -9.55
CA SER A 48 -3.44 -7.10 -8.98
C SER A 48 -4.63 -7.50 -9.84
N ARG A 49 -4.66 -8.74 -10.33
CA ARG A 49 -5.84 -9.32 -11.01
C ARG A 49 -6.87 -9.91 -10.02
N GLY A 50 -6.97 -9.32 -8.83
CA GLY A 50 -7.90 -9.74 -7.79
C GLY A 50 -7.64 -11.15 -7.24
N THR A 51 -8.63 -11.71 -6.54
CA THR A 51 -8.59 -13.01 -5.84
C THR A 51 -8.25 -14.22 -6.72
N LEU A 52 -8.54 -14.13 -8.02
CA LEU A 52 -8.37 -15.26 -8.94
C LEU A 52 -6.93 -15.44 -9.42
N SER A 53 -6.08 -14.42 -9.22
CA SER A 53 -4.67 -14.49 -9.61
C SER A 53 -3.77 -14.68 -8.40
N LYS A 54 -2.84 -15.64 -8.51
CA LYS A 54 -1.71 -15.82 -7.57
C LYS A 54 -0.60 -14.80 -7.78
N TYR A 55 -0.64 -14.06 -8.89
CA TYR A 55 0.44 -13.16 -9.31
C TYR A 55 -0.01 -11.70 -9.29
N LEU A 56 0.94 -10.83 -8.97
CA LEU A 56 0.99 -9.44 -9.37
C LEU A 56 1.63 -9.35 -10.75
N ILE A 57 1.09 -8.49 -11.61
CA ILE A 57 1.72 -8.14 -12.88
C ILE A 57 2.54 -6.88 -12.66
N VAL A 58 3.83 -6.97 -12.90
CA VAL A 58 4.76 -5.85 -12.73
C VAL A 58 5.28 -5.46 -14.10
N ARG A 59 5.19 -4.18 -14.44
CA ARG A 59 5.83 -3.60 -15.63
C ARG A 59 7.00 -2.74 -15.21
N SER A 60 8.12 -2.93 -15.88
CA SER A 60 9.32 -2.11 -15.73
C SER A 60 9.30 -0.91 -16.69
N ASP A 61 10.26 -0.01 -16.55
CA ASP A 61 10.49 1.14 -17.44
C ASP A 61 10.82 0.73 -18.89
N ASP A 62 11.56 -0.36 -19.06
CA ASP A 62 11.88 -1.01 -20.34
C ASP A 62 10.68 -1.71 -21.01
N ARG A 63 9.48 -1.54 -20.45
CA ARG A 63 8.21 -2.15 -20.87
C ARG A 63 8.16 -3.67 -20.72
N GLN A 64 9.14 -4.30 -20.09
CA GLN A 64 9.05 -5.72 -19.79
C GLN A 64 7.99 -5.99 -18.74
N LYS A 65 7.29 -7.11 -18.94
CA LYS A 65 6.28 -7.61 -18.02
C LYS A 65 6.84 -8.81 -17.28
N SER A 66 6.79 -8.75 -15.95
CA SER A 66 7.11 -9.88 -15.07
C SER A 66 5.91 -10.25 -14.20
N LEU A 67 5.89 -11.50 -13.75
CA LEU A 67 4.91 -12.01 -12.82
C LEU A 67 5.60 -12.21 -11.48
N VAL A 68 5.06 -11.60 -10.44
CA VAL A 68 5.54 -11.75 -9.06
C VAL A 68 4.48 -12.46 -8.26
N LEU A 69 4.85 -13.53 -7.57
CA LEU A 69 3.91 -14.24 -6.70
C LEU A 69 3.48 -13.34 -5.54
N LYS A 70 2.17 -13.32 -5.23
CA LYS A 70 1.61 -12.53 -4.12
C LYS A 70 2.10 -12.99 -2.74
N ASP A 71 2.45 -14.26 -2.60
CA ASP A 71 2.97 -14.84 -1.35
C ASP A 71 4.48 -14.62 -1.17
N ALA A 72 5.19 -14.22 -2.23
CA ALA A 72 6.61 -13.89 -2.19
C ALA A 72 6.89 -12.45 -1.74
N VAL A 73 5.84 -11.64 -1.57
CA VAL A 73 5.92 -10.24 -1.14
C VAL A 73 4.92 -9.99 -0.02
N TRP A 74 5.23 -9.02 0.84
CA TRP A 74 4.26 -8.50 1.79
C TRP A 74 3.22 -7.58 1.11
N GLY A 75 3.64 -6.87 0.06
CA GLY A 75 2.79 -5.89 -0.60
C GLY A 75 3.48 -5.09 -1.68
N TYR A 76 2.90 -3.95 -2.05
CA TYR A 76 3.48 -3.00 -2.98
C TYR A 76 3.00 -1.57 -2.74
N VAL A 77 3.76 -0.60 -3.22
CA VAL A 77 3.35 0.80 -3.34
C VAL A 77 2.90 1.04 -4.78
N ASP A 78 1.74 1.66 -4.97
CA ASP A 78 1.26 2.01 -6.30
C ASP A 78 1.75 3.41 -6.77
N GLY A 79 1.40 3.78 -8.00
CA GLY A 79 1.76 5.08 -8.57
C GLY A 79 1.06 6.28 -7.93
N ASN A 80 0.18 6.07 -6.95
CA ASN A 80 -0.47 7.11 -6.14
C ASN A 80 0.03 7.10 -4.69
N ASN A 81 1.15 6.41 -4.41
CA ASN A 81 1.68 6.17 -3.05
C ASN A 81 0.73 5.38 -2.13
N GLY A 82 -0.25 4.67 -2.68
CA GLY A 82 -1.08 3.73 -1.94
C GLY A 82 -0.26 2.50 -1.55
N VAL A 83 -0.24 2.15 -0.26
CA VAL A 83 0.43 0.95 0.24
C VAL A 83 -0.56 -0.20 0.24
N TRP A 84 -0.35 -1.18 -0.62
CA TRP A 84 -1.20 -2.36 -0.76
C TRP A 84 -0.54 -3.57 -0.12
N ARG A 85 -1.21 -4.20 0.84
CA ARG A 85 -0.78 -5.47 1.44
C ARG A 85 -1.34 -6.64 0.63
N THR A 86 -0.49 -7.59 0.27
CA THR A 86 -0.93 -8.91 -0.20
C THR A 86 -1.24 -9.78 1.00
N TYR A 87 -2.44 -10.35 1.03
CA TYR A 87 -2.83 -11.30 2.07
C TYR A 87 -3.75 -12.35 1.47
N GLU A 88 -3.38 -13.62 1.65
CA GLU A 88 -3.97 -14.76 0.95
C GLU A 88 -3.95 -14.55 -0.58
N LYS A 89 -5.10 -14.26 -1.20
CA LYS A 89 -5.19 -13.99 -2.65
C LYS A 89 -5.59 -12.56 -2.97
N GLU A 90 -5.74 -11.71 -1.96
CA GLU A 90 -6.25 -10.35 -2.09
C GLU A 90 -5.18 -9.29 -1.88
N CYS A 91 -5.52 -8.08 -2.32
CA CYS A 91 -4.73 -6.89 -2.06
C CYS A 91 -5.60 -5.90 -1.27
N PHE A 92 -5.07 -5.46 -0.15
CA PHE A 92 -5.73 -4.59 0.81
C PHE A 92 -4.97 -3.26 0.88
N LEU A 93 -5.64 -2.15 0.53
CA LEU A 93 -5.03 -0.83 0.65
C LEU A 93 -4.96 -0.44 2.12
N LEU A 94 -3.77 -0.18 2.62
CA LEU A 94 -3.53 0.33 3.97
C LEU A 94 -4.02 1.78 4.07
N VAL A 95 -5.00 2.01 4.94
CA VAL A 95 -5.60 3.33 5.18
C VAL A 95 -4.97 4.00 6.39
N ARG A 96 -4.69 3.23 7.44
CA ARG A 96 -4.11 3.74 8.69
C ARG A 96 -3.21 2.69 9.34
N TYR A 97 -2.10 3.14 9.90
CA TYR A 97 -1.24 2.34 10.76
C TYR A 97 -0.58 3.24 11.80
N ASN A 98 -0.66 2.88 13.07
CA ASN A 98 -0.10 3.69 14.18
C ASN A 98 0.89 2.92 15.06
N GLY A 99 1.38 1.77 14.62
CA GLY A 99 2.26 0.91 15.41
C GLY A 99 1.50 -0.12 16.27
N GLY A 100 0.22 0.12 16.61
CA GLY A 100 -0.60 -0.77 17.43
C GLY A 100 -1.67 -1.55 16.65
N TRP A 101 -2.08 -1.05 15.49
CA TRP A 101 -3.06 -1.69 14.60
C TRP A 101 -3.01 -1.10 13.19
N ALA A 102 -3.54 -1.83 12.22
CA ALA A 102 -3.67 -1.42 10.83
C ALA A 102 -5.12 -1.49 10.34
N GLU A 103 -5.53 -0.45 9.62
CA GLU A 103 -6.79 -0.37 8.88
C GLU A 103 -6.53 -0.59 7.41
N TYR A 104 -7.39 -1.35 6.75
CA TYR A 104 -7.34 -1.54 5.32
C TYR A 104 -8.70 -1.37 4.68
N VAL A 105 -8.70 -1.14 3.36
CA VAL A 105 -9.86 -1.31 2.51
C VAL A 105 -9.55 -2.31 1.41
N VAL A 106 -10.52 -3.19 1.14
CA VAL A 106 -10.46 -4.09 -0.01
C VAL A 106 -11.43 -3.61 -1.08
N ASN A 107 -11.00 -3.61 -2.34
CA ASN A 107 -11.89 -3.41 -3.47
C ASN A 107 -12.37 -4.79 -3.96
N ARG A 108 -13.59 -5.17 -3.58
CA ARG A 108 -14.24 -6.38 -4.12
C ARG A 108 -15.35 -5.97 -5.09
N LEU A 109 -15.34 -6.62 -6.25
CA LEU A 109 -16.48 -6.61 -7.17
C LEU A 109 -17.58 -7.49 -6.56
N VAL A 110 -18.74 -6.89 -6.24
CA VAL A 110 -19.91 -7.66 -5.79
C VAL A 110 -20.71 -8.08 -7.02
N SER A 111 -20.93 -9.38 -7.18
CA SER A 111 -21.76 -9.95 -8.25
C SER A 111 -23.25 -9.75 -7.95
N SER A 112 -23.74 -8.50 -8.00
CA SER A 112 -25.18 -8.22 -7.86
C SER A 112 -25.67 -7.33 -9.00
N GLY A 113 -25.69 -7.86 -10.24
CA GLY A 113 -26.32 -7.26 -11.43
C GLY A 113 -25.79 -5.90 -11.90
N SER A 114 -25.01 -5.22 -11.08
CA SER A 114 -24.35 -3.94 -11.28
C SER A 114 -22.96 -4.10 -10.66
N LEU A 115 -21.91 -3.71 -11.39
CA LEU A 115 -20.52 -3.76 -10.93
C LEU A 115 -20.34 -2.71 -9.81
N ARG A 116 -20.84 -2.98 -8.62
CA ARG A 116 -20.61 -2.15 -7.44
C ARG A 116 -19.29 -2.55 -6.80
N THR A 117 -18.38 -1.59 -6.75
CA THR A 117 -17.17 -1.65 -5.93
C THR A 117 -17.59 -1.39 -4.49
N PHE A 118 -17.42 -2.36 -3.59
CA PHE A 118 -17.62 -2.16 -2.17
C PHE A 118 -16.26 -1.99 -1.48
N MET A 119 -16.05 -0.84 -0.84
CA MET A 119 -14.91 -0.60 0.03
C MET A 119 -15.27 -1.06 1.43
N GLN A 120 -14.88 -2.27 1.79
CA GLN A 120 -15.08 -2.78 3.15
C GLN A 120 -13.86 -2.45 4.01
N PRO A 121 -14.03 -1.79 5.18
CA PRO A 121 -12.95 -1.65 6.13
C PRO A 121 -12.59 -3.01 6.75
N MET A 122 -11.30 -3.25 6.89
CA MET A 122 -10.70 -4.46 7.44
C MET A 122 -9.59 -4.09 8.42
N TYR A 123 -9.28 -4.95 9.38
CA TYR A 123 -8.41 -4.61 10.51
C TYR A 123 -7.41 -5.72 10.81
N SER A 124 -6.20 -5.34 11.24
CA SER A 124 -5.25 -6.27 11.85
C SER A 124 -4.51 -5.61 13.01
N ARG A 125 -4.03 -6.42 13.95
CA ARG A 125 -3.23 -5.95 15.10
C ARG A 125 -1.86 -5.43 14.70
N THR A 126 -1.21 -6.07 13.75
CA THR A 126 0.07 -5.61 13.19
C THR A 126 0.02 -5.74 11.69
N LEU A 127 0.99 -5.17 11.00
CA LEU A 127 1.15 -5.31 9.55
C LEU A 127 1.30 -6.77 9.10
N ASP A 128 1.69 -7.69 9.99
CA ASP A 128 1.89 -9.11 9.69
C ASP A 128 0.81 -10.03 10.27
N SER A 129 -0.06 -9.50 11.13
CA SER A 129 -1.16 -10.27 11.72
C SER A 129 -2.27 -10.56 10.70
N ARG A 130 -3.11 -11.56 11.00
CA ARG A 130 -4.31 -11.87 10.21
C ARG A 130 -5.21 -10.64 10.07
N ILE A 131 -5.89 -10.56 8.92
CA ILE A 131 -6.85 -9.50 8.61
C ILE A 131 -8.26 -10.00 8.96
N TYR A 132 -9.03 -9.16 9.65
CA TYR A 132 -10.40 -9.43 10.08
C TYR A 132 -11.34 -8.35 9.55
N ALA A 133 -12.61 -8.72 9.33
CA ALA A 133 -13.67 -7.78 8.96
C ALA A 133 -14.16 -6.93 10.15
N SER A 134 -13.79 -7.31 11.37
CA SER A 134 -14.20 -6.66 12.62
C SER A 134 -13.01 -6.19 13.43
N TRP A 135 -13.09 -4.97 13.93
CA TRP A 135 -12.15 -4.40 14.89
C TRP A 135 -12.04 -5.24 16.16
N GLN A 136 -13.19 -5.66 16.72
CA GLN A 136 -13.25 -6.45 17.96
C GLN A 136 -12.54 -7.80 17.81
N GLU A 137 -12.62 -8.41 16.62
CA GLU A 137 -11.91 -9.64 16.34
C GLU A 137 -10.41 -9.42 16.20
N ALA A 138 -10.01 -8.38 15.47
CA ALA A 138 -8.60 -8.04 15.28
C ALA A 138 -7.89 -7.71 16.60
N MET A 139 -8.61 -7.16 17.58
CA MET A 139 -8.08 -6.72 18.88
C MET A 139 -8.43 -7.64 20.05
N ARG A 140 -9.02 -8.81 19.81
CA ARG A 140 -9.57 -9.68 20.87
C ARG A 140 -8.56 -9.98 22.00
N ASP A 141 -7.30 -10.20 21.64
CA ASP A 141 -6.25 -10.59 22.57
C ASP A 141 -5.42 -9.39 23.08
N VAL A 142 -5.80 -8.15 22.73
CA VAL A 142 -5.08 -6.94 23.10
C VAL A 142 -5.72 -6.34 24.35
N PRO A 143 -5.00 -6.21 25.47
CA PRO A 143 -5.54 -5.52 26.63
C PRO A 143 -5.83 -4.05 26.27
N PRO A 144 -6.93 -3.45 26.76
CA PRO A 144 -7.34 -2.09 26.37
C PRO A 144 -6.25 -1.01 26.57
N SER A 145 -5.32 -1.22 27.50
CA SER A 145 -4.20 -0.33 27.80
C SER A 145 -3.13 -0.24 26.70
N PHE A 146 -3.12 -1.17 25.74
CA PHE A 146 -2.12 -1.24 24.67
C PHE A 146 -2.65 -0.74 23.32
N ILE A 147 -3.92 -0.32 23.25
CA ILE A 147 -4.50 0.26 22.04
C ILE A 147 -4.10 1.74 21.97
N LEU A 148 -3.10 2.02 21.15
CA LEU A 148 -2.71 3.40 20.81
C LEU A 148 -3.87 4.07 20.05
N LYS A 149 -4.36 5.21 20.55
CA LYS A 149 -5.43 6.01 19.94
C LYS A 149 -4.86 7.01 18.95
#